data_AF-A0A8J3JK16-F1
#
_entry.id   AF-A0A8J3JK16-F1
#
_cell.length_a   1.000
_cell.length_b   1.000
_cell.length_c   1.000
_cell.angle_alpha   90.00
_cell.angle_beta   90.00
_cell.angle_gamma   90.00
#
_symmetry.space_group_name_H-M   'P 1'
#
loop_
_entity.id
_entity.type
_entity.pdbx_description
1 polymer ?
#
loop_
_entity_poly.entity_id
_entity_poly.type
_entity_poly.pdbx_seq_one_letter_code
_entity_poly.pdbx_strand_id
1 'polypeptide(L)'
;MRPMRGWWRSVRNWWALAAVAGMAALLAAVGQVYTGAGAGAAILTLSARFEEAVWRPRVDGPAEGVRCWSELLEFAQAEQAETGWSFVVYGLGNMGEWQIKAGDTAAGLDSMRRAVETAYTGYGPGHFHVLMTEYAYAHALHNAGEREQAYELMNRLAEEAGQLLGEAHQLTTDAREALRSWSASG
;
A
#
# COMPACT_ATOMS: atom_id res chain seq x y z
N MET A 1 15.42 7.27 -19.90
CA MET A 1 14.49 6.71 -18.89
C MET A 1 15.07 5.42 -18.34
N ARG A 2 15.56 5.43 -17.09
CA ARG A 2 16.03 4.22 -16.40
C ARG A 2 14.89 3.72 -15.50
N PRO A 3 14.48 2.44 -15.56
CA PRO A 3 13.48 1.91 -14.66
C PRO A 3 14.04 1.91 -13.24
N MET A 4 13.27 2.45 -12.28
CA MET A 4 13.58 2.47 -10.86
C MET A 4 13.88 1.05 -10.36
N ARG A 5 15.17 0.76 -10.11
CA ARG A 5 15.65 -0.46 -9.46
C ARG A 5 16.25 -0.02 -8.13
N GLY A 6 15.77 -0.57 -7.00
CA GLY A 6 16.45 -0.34 -5.73
C GLY A 6 15.68 -0.82 -4.51
N TRP A 7 14.69 -0.05 -4.05
CA TRP A 7 14.18 -0.24 -2.69
C TRP A 7 12.94 -1.13 -2.59
N TRP A 8 11.99 -1.02 -3.52
CA TRP A 8 10.77 -1.86 -3.59
C TRP A 8 11.04 -3.36 -3.78
N ARG A 9 12.27 -3.77 -4.13
CA ARG A 9 12.67 -5.20 -4.15
C ARG A 9 13.12 -5.71 -2.78
N SER A 10 13.71 -4.88 -1.92
CA SER A 10 14.25 -5.32 -0.62
C SER A 10 13.16 -5.62 0.39
N VAL A 11 12.09 -4.82 0.45
CA VAL A 11 10.89 -5.14 1.27
C VAL A 11 10.16 -6.37 0.70
N ARG A 12 10.21 -6.57 -0.63
CA ARG A 12 9.49 -7.62 -1.36
C ARG A 12 10.16 -8.99 -1.33
N ASN A 13 11.47 -9.08 -1.09
CA ASN A 13 12.21 -10.34 -1.04
C ASN A 13 12.16 -11.05 0.33
N TRP A 14 11.80 -10.37 1.41
CA TRP A 14 11.64 -11.01 2.72
C TRP A 14 10.43 -11.95 2.80
N TRP A 15 9.41 -11.75 1.93
CA TRP A 15 8.16 -12.51 1.95
C TRP A 15 8.02 -13.55 0.82
N ALA A 16 8.87 -13.49 -0.22
CA ALA A 16 8.81 -14.42 -1.34
C ALA A 16 9.13 -15.89 -0.97
N LEU A 17 9.82 -16.13 0.15
CA LEU A 17 10.06 -17.48 0.69
C LEU A 17 8.90 -18.02 1.55
N ALA A 18 7.93 -17.18 1.93
CA ALA A 18 6.72 -17.62 2.65
C ALA A 18 5.60 -18.10 1.69
N ALA A 19 5.68 -17.76 0.40
CA ALA A 19 4.63 -18.05 -0.59
C ALA A 19 4.40 -19.54 -0.88
N VAL A 20 5.41 -20.40 -0.68
CA VAL A 20 5.24 -21.87 -0.81
C VAL A 20 4.57 -22.48 0.43
N ALA A 21 4.67 -21.81 1.59
CA ALA A 21 3.99 -22.24 2.82
C ALA A 21 2.50 -21.84 2.84
N GLY A 22 2.14 -20.73 2.17
CA GLY A 22 0.75 -20.24 2.08
C GLY A 22 -0.20 -21.17 1.32
N MET A 23 0.26 -21.82 0.25
CA MET A 23 -0.59 -22.70 -0.58
C MET A 23 -1.03 -23.98 0.17
N ALA A 24 -0.18 -24.53 1.04
CA ALA A 24 -0.52 -25.70 1.85
C ALA A 24 -1.48 -25.34 3.00
N ALA A 25 -1.31 -24.15 3.60
CA ALA A 25 -2.25 -23.62 4.57
C ALA A 25 -3.62 -23.31 3.93
N LEU A 26 -3.65 -22.82 2.68
CA LEU A 26 -4.86 -22.59 1.91
C LEU A 26 -5.65 -23.89 1.66
N LEU A 27 -4.99 -24.98 1.25
CA LEU A 27 -5.63 -26.26 1.01
C LEU A 27 -6.11 -26.95 2.30
N ALA A 28 -5.37 -26.80 3.41
CA ALA A 28 -5.80 -27.28 4.71
C ALA A 28 -6.96 -26.45 5.29
N ALA A 29 -6.96 -25.13 5.07
CA ALA A 29 -8.02 -24.22 5.47
C ALA A 29 -9.33 -24.46 4.70
N VAL A 30 -9.25 -24.73 3.38
CA VAL A 30 -10.41 -25.15 2.58
C VAL A 30 -11.00 -26.47 3.09
N GLY A 31 -10.18 -27.36 3.64
CA GLY A 31 -10.63 -28.58 4.33
C GLY A 31 -11.41 -28.32 5.63
N GLN A 32 -11.15 -27.22 6.35
CA GLN A 32 -11.85 -26.85 7.58
C GLN A 32 -13.15 -26.03 7.36
N VAL A 33 -13.37 -25.52 6.15
CA VAL A 33 -14.61 -24.80 5.77
C VAL A 33 -15.86 -25.69 5.86
N TYR A 34 -15.71 -27.01 5.90
CA TYR A 34 -16.83 -27.94 5.99
C TYR A 34 -17.53 -28.02 7.36
N THR A 35 -17.08 -27.30 8.41
CA THR A 35 -17.65 -27.48 9.76
C THR A 35 -18.11 -26.23 10.54
N GLY A 36 -18.13 -25.00 9.97
CA GLY A 36 -18.87 -23.91 10.63
C GLY A 36 -18.57 -22.48 10.18
N ALA A 37 -19.63 -21.65 10.10
CA ALA A 37 -19.54 -20.21 9.93
C ALA A 37 -19.19 -19.53 11.27
N GLY A 38 -18.13 -18.72 11.29
CA GLY A 38 -17.66 -17.96 12.45
C GLY A 38 -16.47 -17.07 12.11
N ALA A 39 -16.01 -16.23 13.06
CA ALA A 39 -14.94 -15.24 12.85
C ALA A 39 -13.63 -15.82 12.25
N GLY A 40 -13.30 -17.08 12.55
CA GLY A 40 -12.16 -17.78 11.95
C GLY A 40 -12.29 -18.00 10.44
N ALA A 41 -13.51 -18.21 9.93
CA ALA A 41 -13.77 -18.34 8.50
C ALA A 41 -13.59 -16.99 7.76
N ALA A 42 -13.95 -15.87 8.40
CA ALA A 42 -13.76 -14.53 7.84
C ALA A 42 -12.26 -14.17 7.70
N ILE A 43 -11.44 -14.47 8.72
CA ILE A 43 -9.99 -14.22 8.68
C ILE A 43 -9.32 -15.03 7.56
N LEU A 44 -9.65 -16.31 7.42
CA LEU A 44 -9.08 -17.14 6.34
C LEU A 44 -9.51 -16.65 4.96
N THR A 45 -10.77 -16.22 4.82
CA THR A 45 -11.28 -15.63 3.58
C THR A 45 -10.55 -14.33 3.23
N LEU A 46 -10.31 -13.47 4.22
CA LEU A 46 -9.52 -12.24 4.06
C LEU A 46 -8.09 -12.53 3.61
N SER A 47 -7.42 -13.51 4.24
CA SER A 47 -6.07 -13.91 3.82
C SER A 47 -6.03 -14.41 2.38
N ALA A 48 -7.00 -15.24 1.98
CA ALA A 48 -7.07 -15.75 0.60
C ALA A 48 -7.31 -14.62 -0.42
N ARG A 49 -8.27 -13.73 -0.15
CA ARG A 49 -8.56 -12.58 -1.02
C ARG A 49 -7.39 -11.59 -1.06
N PHE A 50 -6.67 -11.43 0.03
CA PHE A 50 -5.45 -10.60 0.07
C PHE A 50 -4.39 -11.16 -0.88
N GLU A 51 -4.10 -12.46 -0.82
CA GLU A 51 -3.14 -13.10 -1.74
C GLU A 51 -3.60 -12.96 -3.20
N GLU A 52 -4.90 -13.14 -3.47
CA GLU A 52 -5.45 -12.90 -4.79
C GLU A 52 -5.19 -11.46 -5.28
N ALA A 53 -5.51 -10.46 -4.45
CA ALA A 53 -5.32 -9.05 -4.76
C ALA A 53 -3.84 -8.66 -4.99
N VAL A 54 -2.90 -9.37 -4.36
CA VAL A 54 -1.46 -9.16 -4.53
C VAL A 54 -0.94 -9.75 -5.85
N TRP A 55 -1.41 -10.94 -6.23
CA TRP A 55 -0.79 -11.71 -7.32
C TRP A 55 -1.55 -11.63 -8.64
N ARG A 56 -2.87 -11.76 -8.60
CA ARG A 56 -3.73 -11.85 -9.78
C ARG A 56 -3.58 -10.66 -10.75
N PRO A 57 -3.53 -9.40 -10.29
CA PRO A 57 -3.42 -8.23 -11.18
C PRO A 57 -2.10 -8.17 -11.96
N ARG A 58 -1.07 -8.91 -11.52
CA ARG A 58 0.22 -8.99 -12.24
C ARG A 58 0.13 -9.84 -13.50
N VAL A 59 -0.87 -10.71 -13.57
CA VAL A 59 -1.16 -11.57 -14.72
C VAL A 59 -2.29 -10.96 -15.54
N ASP A 60 -3.36 -10.55 -14.86
CA ASP A 60 -4.63 -10.18 -15.51
C ASP A 60 -4.77 -8.67 -15.76
N GLY A 61 -3.85 -7.86 -15.21
CA GLY A 61 -3.72 -6.44 -15.50
C GLY A 61 -4.40 -5.49 -14.50
N PRO A 62 -4.34 -4.17 -14.76
CA PRO A 62 -4.72 -3.15 -13.78
C PRO A 62 -6.19 -3.16 -13.34
N ALA A 63 -7.12 -3.44 -14.25
CA ALA A 63 -8.55 -3.49 -13.93
C ALA A 63 -8.87 -4.58 -12.90
N GLU A 64 -8.19 -5.73 -12.99
CA GLU A 64 -8.32 -6.80 -12.01
C GLU A 64 -7.73 -6.40 -10.66
N GLY A 65 -6.67 -5.58 -10.65
CA GLY A 65 -6.14 -4.96 -9.44
C GLY A 65 -7.17 -4.13 -8.71
N VAL A 66 -7.82 -3.21 -9.42
CA VAL A 66 -8.88 -2.38 -8.83
C VAL A 66 -9.99 -3.26 -8.26
N ARG A 67 -10.45 -4.27 -9.01
CA ARG A 67 -11.50 -5.19 -8.58
C ARG A 67 -11.11 -5.95 -7.30
N CYS A 68 -9.98 -6.65 -7.28
CA CYS A 68 -9.58 -7.48 -6.15
C CYS A 68 -9.37 -6.68 -4.86
N TRP A 69 -8.75 -5.49 -4.93
CA TRP A 69 -8.54 -4.65 -3.75
C TRP A 69 -9.85 -4.02 -3.23
N SER A 70 -10.76 -3.62 -4.13
CA SER A 70 -12.09 -3.12 -3.74
C SER A 70 -12.89 -4.18 -3.00
N GLU A 71 -13.02 -5.37 -3.61
CA GLU A 71 -13.79 -6.48 -3.02
C GLU A 71 -13.21 -6.98 -1.69
N LEU A 72 -11.89 -6.92 -1.53
CA LEU A 72 -11.22 -7.26 -0.27
C LEU A 72 -11.60 -6.28 0.85
N LEU A 73 -11.54 -4.97 0.58
CA LEU A 73 -11.87 -3.94 1.55
C LEU A 73 -13.37 -3.92 1.88
N GLU A 74 -14.23 -4.08 0.87
CA GLU A 74 -15.67 -4.18 1.04
C GLU A 74 -16.05 -5.39 1.89
N PHE A 75 -15.43 -6.54 1.66
CA PHE A 75 -15.66 -7.75 2.46
C PHE A 75 -15.19 -7.56 3.91
N ALA A 76 -14.00 -7.01 4.12
CA ALA A 76 -13.50 -6.71 5.46
C ALA A 76 -14.46 -5.79 6.25
N GLN A 77 -15.01 -4.78 5.57
CA GLN A 77 -15.98 -3.86 6.18
C GLN A 77 -17.32 -4.55 6.47
N ALA A 78 -17.86 -5.32 5.52
CA ALA A 78 -19.16 -5.99 5.66
C ALA A 78 -19.15 -7.01 6.81
N GLU A 79 -18.05 -7.77 6.95
CA GLU A 79 -17.86 -8.74 8.03
C GLU A 79 -17.46 -8.09 9.36
N GLN A 80 -17.34 -6.75 9.40
CA GLN A 80 -16.83 -6.00 10.56
C GLN A 80 -15.52 -6.62 11.09
N ALA A 81 -14.68 -7.08 10.17
CA ALA A 81 -13.52 -7.87 10.54
C ALA A 81 -12.51 -6.99 11.28
N GLU A 82 -11.98 -7.52 12.38
CA GLU A 82 -10.91 -6.90 13.15
C GLU A 82 -9.58 -7.01 12.38
N THR A 83 -9.42 -6.19 11.34
CA THR A 83 -8.27 -6.23 10.41
C THR A 83 -7.11 -5.33 10.81
N GLY A 84 -7.34 -4.42 11.77
CA GLY A 84 -6.38 -3.41 12.20
C GLY A 84 -6.14 -2.32 11.14
N TRP A 85 -5.59 -1.19 11.57
CA TRP A 85 -5.37 -0.03 10.68
C TRP A 85 -4.39 -0.33 9.55
N SER A 86 -3.41 -1.21 9.75
CA SER A 86 -2.43 -1.61 8.74
C SER A 86 -3.08 -2.20 7.50
N PHE A 87 -4.09 -3.04 7.70
CA PHE A 87 -4.78 -3.71 6.61
C PHE A 87 -5.51 -2.70 5.72
N VAL A 88 -6.24 -1.77 6.33
CA VAL A 88 -7.01 -0.75 5.61
C VAL A 88 -6.08 0.23 4.89
N VAL A 89 -5.04 0.73 5.56
CA VAL A 89 -4.03 1.60 4.95
C VAL A 89 -3.37 0.94 3.75
N TYR A 90 -2.95 -0.33 3.90
CA TYR A 90 -2.30 -1.07 2.83
C TYR A 90 -3.25 -1.35 1.66
N GLY A 91 -4.48 -1.76 1.94
CA GLY A 91 -5.48 -2.02 0.90
C GLY A 91 -5.81 -0.77 0.09
N LEU A 92 -6.01 0.38 0.76
CA LEU A 92 -6.29 1.66 0.10
C LEU A 92 -5.10 2.13 -0.75
N GLY A 93 -3.86 2.00 -0.24
CA GLY A 93 -2.66 2.36 -1.01
C GLY A 93 -2.49 1.51 -2.27
N ASN A 94 -2.70 0.20 -2.18
CA ASN A 94 -2.63 -0.69 -3.34
C ASN A 94 -3.77 -0.45 -4.33
N MET A 95 -5.00 -0.26 -3.84
CA MET A 95 -6.14 0.11 -4.68
C MET A 95 -5.84 1.39 -5.46
N GLY A 96 -5.28 2.40 -4.79
CA GLY A 96 -4.88 3.65 -5.43
C GLY A 96 -3.84 3.46 -6.53
N GLU A 97 -2.81 2.63 -6.29
CA GLU A 97 -1.79 2.34 -7.30
C GLU A 97 -2.38 1.63 -8.52
N TRP A 98 -3.29 0.67 -8.32
CA TRP A 98 -3.94 -0.03 -9.42
C TRP A 98 -4.92 0.85 -10.19
N GLN A 99 -5.64 1.76 -9.52
CA GLN A 99 -6.50 2.74 -10.17
C GLN A 99 -5.70 3.67 -11.09
N ILE A 100 -4.55 4.18 -10.63
CA ILE A 100 -3.64 4.99 -11.47
C ILE A 100 -3.16 4.18 -12.69
N LYS A 101 -2.75 2.92 -12.48
CA LYS A 101 -2.32 2.04 -13.59
C LYS A 101 -3.44 1.71 -14.57
N ALA A 102 -4.69 1.69 -14.11
CA ALA A 102 -5.87 1.50 -14.94
C ALA A 102 -6.28 2.80 -15.68
N GLY A 103 -5.64 3.93 -15.39
CA GLY A 103 -5.89 5.22 -16.02
C GLY A 103 -6.83 6.14 -15.25
N ASP A 104 -7.36 5.70 -14.11
CA ASP A 104 -8.17 6.54 -13.22
C ASP A 104 -7.30 7.17 -12.13
N THR A 105 -6.52 8.17 -12.55
CA THR A 105 -5.62 8.90 -11.66
C THR A 105 -6.37 9.59 -10.52
N ALA A 106 -7.57 10.11 -10.78
CA ALA A 106 -8.36 10.83 -9.78
C ALA A 106 -8.81 9.89 -8.65
N ALA A 107 -9.41 8.74 -8.98
CA ALA A 107 -9.77 7.74 -7.99
C ALA A 107 -8.53 7.21 -7.25
N GLY A 108 -7.43 7.03 -7.97
CA GLY A 108 -6.19 6.55 -7.39
C GLY A 108 -5.57 7.46 -6.33
N LEU A 109 -5.53 8.76 -6.61
CA LEU A 109 -5.09 9.77 -5.64
C LEU A 109 -6.05 9.87 -4.46
N ASP A 110 -7.37 9.76 -4.68
CA ASP A 110 -8.36 9.74 -3.59
C ASP A 110 -8.14 8.57 -2.63
N SER A 111 -7.92 7.36 -3.16
CA SER A 111 -7.63 6.17 -2.35
C SER A 111 -6.35 6.32 -1.54
N MET A 112 -5.28 6.88 -2.12
CA MET A 112 -4.02 7.13 -1.41
C MET A 112 -4.16 8.23 -0.34
N ARG A 113 -4.92 9.30 -0.61
CA ARG A 113 -5.25 10.32 0.40
C ARG A 113 -5.98 9.68 1.59
N ARG A 114 -6.99 8.85 1.34
CA ARG A 114 -7.72 8.10 2.38
C ARG A 114 -6.80 7.14 3.14
N ALA A 115 -5.79 6.56 2.49
CA ALA A 115 -4.78 5.75 3.17
C ALA A 115 -3.97 6.59 4.16
N VAL A 116 -3.53 7.80 3.77
CA VAL A 116 -2.83 8.75 4.66
C VAL A 116 -3.72 9.13 5.85
N GLU A 117 -4.98 9.49 5.61
CA GLU A 117 -5.94 9.82 6.68
C GLU A 117 -6.14 8.67 7.66
N THR A 118 -6.32 7.45 7.14
CA THR A 118 -6.48 6.24 7.95
C THR A 118 -5.22 5.95 8.77
N ALA A 119 -4.03 6.14 8.19
CA ALA A 119 -2.77 5.97 8.89
C ALA A 119 -2.61 7.00 10.02
N TYR A 120 -2.94 8.27 9.77
CA TYR A 120 -2.93 9.32 10.80
C TYR A 120 -3.88 9.00 11.95
N THR A 121 -5.12 8.60 11.66
CA THR A 121 -6.09 8.22 12.69
C THR A 121 -5.64 6.98 13.48
N GLY A 122 -5.12 5.98 12.79
CA GLY A 122 -4.79 4.69 13.38
C GLY A 122 -3.49 4.66 14.18
N TYR A 123 -2.46 5.37 13.71
CA TYR A 123 -1.11 5.34 14.29
C TYR A 123 -0.71 6.63 15.01
N GLY A 124 -1.39 7.74 14.71
CA GLY A 124 -1.03 9.06 15.19
C GLY A 124 0.03 9.75 14.31
N PRO A 125 0.15 11.08 14.45
CA PRO A 125 1.10 11.90 13.69
C PRO A 125 2.55 11.51 14.00
N GLY A 126 3.42 11.58 12.98
CA GLY A 126 4.84 11.26 13.11
C GLY A 126 5.16 9.76 13.22
N HIS A 127 4.16 8.87 13.19
CA HIS A 127 4.42 7.44 13.16
C HIS A 127 5.03 7.01 11.81
N PHE A 128 5.98 6.07 11.81
CA PHE A 128 6.68 5.61 10.61
C PHE A 128 5.74 5.20 9.46
N HIS A 129 4.66 4.47 9.76
CA HIS A 129 3.64 4.09 8.76
C HIS A 129 2.91 5.29 8.13
N VAL A 130 2.74 6.40 8.85
CA VAL A 130 2.17 7.63 8.28
C VAL A 130 3.15 8.21 7.27
N LEU A 131 4.40 8.43 7.68
CA LEU A 131 5.45 8.97 6.81
C LEU A 131 5.64 8.09 5.55
N MET A 132 5.61 6.77 5.69
CA MET A 132 5.68 5.85 4.55
C MET A 132 4.50 5.98 3.58
N THR A 133 3.30 6.20 4.10
CA THR A 133 2.09 6.34 3.29
C THR A 133 2.07 7.69 2.57
N GLU A 134 2.48 8.76 3.25
CA GLU A 134 2.67 10.08 2.66
C GLU A 134 3.75 10.09 1.56
N TYR A 135 4.84 9.35 1.76
CA TYR A 135 5.89 9.19 0.74
C TYR A 135 5.31 8.62 -0.56
N ALA A 136 4.53 7.54 -0.45
CA ALA A 136 3.88 6.92 -1.60
C ALA A 136 2.89 7.88 -2.28
N TYR A 137 2.09 8.60 -1.49
CA TYR A 137 1.12 9.57 -2.01
C TYR A 137 1.80 10.76 -2.71
N ALA A 138 2.89 11.30 -2.16
CA ALA A 138 3.65 12.38 -2.78
C ALA A 138 4.23 11.97 -4.15
N HIS A 139 4.74 10.74 -4.27
CA HIS A 139 5.18 10.20 -5.57
C HIS A 139 4.01 10.07 -6.56
N ALA A 140 2.85 9.61 -6.11
CA ALA A 140 1.67 9.51 -6.96
C ALA A 140 1.21 10.89 -7.46
N LEU A 141 1.16 11.89 -6.57
CA LEU A 141 0.86 13.28 -6.93
C LEU A 141 1.86 13.81 -7.98
N HIS A 142 3.16 13.59 -7.76
CA HIS A 142 4.19 14.04 -8.70
C HIS A 142 3.99 13.41 -10.09
N ASN A 143 3.76 12.10 -10.14
CA ASN A 143 3.53 11.36 -11.39
C ASN A 143 2.22 11.76 -12.08
N ALA A 144 1.22 12.18 -11.32
CA ALA A 144 -0.05 12.70 -11.83
C ALA A 144 0.05 14.15 -12.36
N GLY A 145 1.18 14.83 -12.13
CA GLY A 145 1.39 16.22 -12.53
C GLY A 145 0.98 17.25 -11.47
N GLU A 146 0.51 16.81 -10.30
CA GLU A 146 0.20 17.64 -9.12
C GLU A 146 1.49 18.04 -8.40
N ARG A 147 2.40 18.69 -9.13
CA ARG A 147 3.79 18.89 -8.73
C ARG A 147 3.91 19.70 -7.45
N GLU A 148 3.20 20.83 -7.35
CA GLU A 148 3.25 21.72 -6.17
C GLU A 148 2.86 20.96 -4.89
N GLN A 149 1.72 20.29 -4.91
CA GLN A 149 1.25 19.46 -3.77
C GLN A 149 2.25 18.36 -3.43
N ALA A 150 2.82 17.69 -4.43
CA ALA A 150 3.82 16.65 -4.22
C ALA A 150 5.08 17.18 -3.53
N TYR A 151 5.57 18.35 -3.95
CA TYR A 151 6.74 19.00 -3.36
C TYR A 151 6.50 19.41 -1.92
N GLU A 152 5.37 20.07 -1.64
CA GLU A 152 5.02 20.50 -0.29
C GLU A 152 4.94 19.30 0.66
N LEU A 153 4.28 18.22 0.23
CA LEU A 153 4.17 17.00 1.02
C LEU A 153 5.54 16.35 1.24
N MET A 154 6.33 16.16 0.18
CA MET A 154 7.64 15.50 0.27
C MET A 154 8.64 16.32 1.10
N ASN A 155 8.57 17.65 1.05
CA ASN A 155 9.44 18.53 1.84
C ASN A 155 9.14 18.42 3.34
N ARG A 156 7.86 18.50 3.74
CA ARG A 156 7.44 18.28 5.14
C ARG A 156 7.86 16.89 5.63
N LEU A 157 7.58 15.86 4.83
CA LEU A 157 7.96 14.49 5.14
C LEU A 157 9.47 14.31 5.34
N ALA A 158 10.30 14.90 4.48
CA ALA A 158 11.75 14.80 4.57
C ALA A 158 12.30 15.48 5.85
N GLU A 159 11.69 16.57 6.28
CA GLU A 159 12.02 17.25 7.53
C GLU A 159 11.60 16.40 8.74
N GLU A 160 10.34 15.96 8.78
CA GLU A 160 9.81 15.13 9.87
C GLU A 160 10.57 13.81 10.01
N ALA A 161 10.84 13.12 8.90
CA ALA A 161 11.64 11.89 8.89
C ALA A 161 13.07 12.12 9.40
N GLY A 162 13.69 13.25 9.04
CA GLY A 162 15.02 13.62 9.54
C GLY A 162 15.05 13.83 11.05
N GLN A 163 14.02 14.49 11.59
CA GLN A 163 13.89 14.73 13.03
C GLN A 163 13.59 13.45 13.81
N LEU A 164 12.69 12.60 13.31
CA LEU A 164 12.18 11.43 14.05
C LEU A 164 13.02 10.17 13.85
N LEU A 165 13.51 9.92 12.64
CA LEU A 165 14.21 8.70 12.27
C LEU A 165 15.73 8.92 12.13
N GLY A 166 16.14 10.18 11.98
CA GLY A 166 17.53 10.59 11.77
C GLY A 166 17.87 10.85 10.30
N GLU A 167 18.90 11.66 10.12
CA GLU A 167 19.40 12.14 8.83
C GLU A 167 19.90 11.04 7.89
N ALA A 168 20.42 9.94 8.45
CA ALA A 168 20.93 8.79 7.69
C ALA A 168 19.87 7.70 7.46
N HIS A 169 18.64 7.87 7.97
CA HIS A 169 17.59 6.90 7.75
C HIS A 169 17.16 6.87 6.28
N GLN A 170 16.92 5.67 5.74
CA GLN A 170 16.62 5.48 4.32
C GLN A 170 15.46 6.33 3.81
N LEU A 171 14.37 6.43 4.59
CA LEU A 171 13.21 7.25 4.22
C LEU A 171 13.57 8.73 4.07
N THR A 172 14.38 9.27 4.99
CA THR A 172 14.86 10.66 4.95
C THR A 172 15.71 10.90 3.71
N THR A 173 16.64 9.98 3.42
CA THR A 173 17.53 10.10 2.25
C THR A 173 16.76 10.01 0.94
N ASP A 174 15.80 9.07 0.85
CA ASP A 174 14.99 8.86 -0.34
C ASP A 174 14.09 10.06 -0.63
N ALA A 175 13.45 10.63 0.41
CA ALA A 175 12.61 11.81 0.27
C ALA A 175 13.39 13.03 -0.25
N ARG A 176 14.61 13.25 0.27
CA ARG A 176 15.48 14.34 -0.19
C ARG A 176 16.07 14.10 -1.57
N GLU A 177 16.32 12.85 -1.95
CA GLU A 177 16.69 12.52 -3.31
C GLU A 177 15.54 12.79 -4.28
N ALA A 178 14.31 12.42 -3.92
CA ALA A 178 13.12 12.73 -4.72
C ALA A 178 13.01 14.24 -4.96
N LEU A 179 13.06 15.07 -3.91
CA LEU A 179 13.03 16.54 -4.02
C LEU A 179 14.10 17.08 -4.98
N ARG A 180 15.37 16.65 -4.80
CA ARG A 180 16.48 17.07 -5.68
C ARG A 180 16.23 16.67 -7.14
N SER A 181 15.74 15.44 -7.36
CA SER A 181 15.47 14.93 -8.70
C SER A 181 14.35 15.70 -9.39
N TRP A 182 13.28 16.01 -8.64
CA TRP A 182 12.15 16.74 -9.16
C TRP A 182 12.58 18.15 -9.55
N SER A 183 13.38 18.83 -8.71
CA SER A 183 13.78 20.22 -8.95
C SER A 183 14.73 20.37 -10.14
N ALA A 184 15.46 19.31 -10.47
CA ALA A 184 16.30 19.27 -11.68
C ALA A 184 15.50 19.00 -12.97
N SER A 185 14.23 18.60 -12.85
CA SER A 185 13.36 18.21 -13.97
C SER A 185 12.22 19.20 -14.26
N GLY A 186 12.09 20.25 -13.43
CA GLY A 186 11.19 21.39 -13.64
C GLY A 186 11.87 22.52 -14.37
#